data_AF-A0A3D1CCG4-F1
#
_entry.id   AF-A0A3D1CCG4-F1
#
_cell.length_a   1.000
_cell.length_b   1.000
_cell.length_c   1.000
_cell.angle_alpha   90.00
_cell.angle_beta   90.00
_cell.angle_gamma   90.00
#
_symmetry.space_group_name_H-M   'P 1'
#
loop_
_entity.id
_entity.type
_entity.pdbx_description
1 polymer ?
#
loop_
_entity_poly.entity_id
_entity_poly.type
_entity_poly.pdbx_seq_one_letter_code
_entity_poly.pdbx_strand_id
1 'polypeptide(L)'
;MLLPSGVIFCIWLAWALFDGSLPGVVRNGLTILLLVGVVIGLYQNLTYKGFPYAPYRELDAFLNSEYDDGDIIIHSSKLTLLPAVYYDRDFPQVFIADQLGSGVDTLALATQQVLGLEARADMEGAVGKAGRIWFIIFDQSIQEYTQAGEQTHPQLSWLTAHYSLLKIQKFGDLGVYLFSG
;
A
#
# COMPACT_ATOMS: atom_id res chain seq x y z
N MET A 1 -8.85 17.27 -10.82
CA MET A 1 -8.96 17.53 -12.27
C MET A 1 -8.32 18.89 -12.58
N LEU A 2 -7.16 18.91 -13.24
CA LEU A 2 -6.39 20.12 -13.61
C LEU A 2 -6.32 20.31 -15.13
N LEU A 3 -7.24 19.69 -15.88
CA LEU A 3 -7.25 19.71 -17.35
C LEU A 3 -7.25 21.13 -17.94
N PRO A 4 -8.08 22.08 -17.45
CA PRO A 4 -8.10 23.43 -17.99
C PRO A 4 -6.76 24.18 -17.76
N SER A 5 -6.20 24.07 -16.55
CA SER A 5 -4.91 24.70 -16.22
C SER A 5 -3.74 24.09 -17.01
N GLY A 6 -3.79 22.78 -17.27
CA GLY A 6 -2.79 22.10 -18.10
C GLY A 6 -2.82 22.56 -19.55
N VAL A 7 -4.00 22.71 -20.15
CA VAL A 7 -4.15 23.20 -21.53
C VAL A 7 -3.67 24.66 -21.65
N ILE A 8 -4.04 25.52 -20.69
CA ILE A 8 -3.58 26.92 -20.68
C ILE A 8 -2.06 27.00 -20.56
N PHE A 9 -1.45 26.17 -19.70
CA PHE A 9 -0.01 26.09 -19.56
C PHE A 9 0.67 25.64 -20.86
N CYS A 10 0.17 24.57 -21.51
CA CYS A 10 0.70 24.09 -22.78
C CYS A 10 0.60 25.12 -23.90
N ILE A 11 -0.51 25.88 -23.98
CA ILE A 11 -0.69 26.96 -24.94
C ILE A 11 0.32 28.10 -24.69
N TRP A 12 0.50 28.50 -23.43
CA TRP A 12 1.48 29.53 -23.07
C TRP A 12 2.92 29.08 -23.38
N LEU A 13 3.24 27.81 -23.12
CA LEU A 13 4.55 27.23 -23.39
C LEU A 13 4.84 27.15 -24.90
N ALA A 14 3.83 26.76 -25.70
CA ALA A 14 3.93 26.79 -27.16
C ALA A 14 4.14 28.21 -27.68
N TRP A 15 3.36 29.19 -27.18
CA TRP A 15 3.54 30.58 -27.54
C TRP A 15 4.94 31.12 -27.18
N ALA A 16 5.42 30.84 -25.96
CA ALA A 16 6.75 31.25 -25.51
C ALA A 16 7.89 30.63 -26.34
N LEU A 17 7.73 29.41 -26.83
CA LEU A 17 8.74 28.71 -27.64
C LEU A 17 8.77 29.16 -29.11
N PHE A 18 7.60 29.44 -29.70
CA PHE A 18 7.50 29.70 -31.14
C PHE A 18 7.38 31.18 -31.50
N ASP A 19 6.84 32.02 -30.61
CA ASP A 19 6.54 33.43 -30.87
C ASP A 19 7.44 34.38 -30.05
N GLY A 20 8.23 33.83 -29.12
CA GLY A 20 9.23 34.59 -28.37
C GLY A 20 10.47 34.91 -29.21
N SER A 21 11.08 36.08 -28.97
CA SER A 21 12.36 36.50 -29.58
C SER A 21 13.57 35.74 -29.01
N LEU A 22 13.44 34.42 -28.81
CA LEU A 22 14.46 33.58 -28.21
C LEU A 22 15.55 33.23 -29.25
N PRO A 23 16.84 33.29 -28.88
CA PRO A 23 17.91 32.76 -29.71
C PRO A 23 17.68 31.28 -30.03
N GLY A 24 17.96 30.86 -31.27
CA GLY A 24 17.66 29.50 -31.74
C GLY A 24 18.26 28.38 -30.89
N VAL A 25 19.44 28.58 -30.30
CA VAL A 25 20.09 27.63 -29.39
C VAL A 25 19.27 27.43 -28.10
N VAL A 26 18.78 28.53 -27.52
CA VAL A 26 17.98 28.50 -26.28
C VAL A 26 16.64 27.82 -26.54
N ARG A 27 15.98 28.16 -27.66
CA ARG A 27 14.73 27.52 -28.07
C ARG A 27 14.90 26.00 -28.22
N ASN A 28 15.93 25.56 -28.94
CA ASN A 28 16.18 24.13 -29.15
C ASN A 28 16.46 23.40 -27.84
N GLY A 29 17.26 23.99 -26.93
CA GLY A 29 17.52 23.44 -25.61
C GLY A 29 16.24 23.27 -24.77
N LEU A 30 15.39 24.29 -24.74
CA LEU A 30 14.10 24.24 -24.03
C LEU A 30 13.14 23.22 -24.62
N THR A 31 13.07 23.11 -25.95
CA THR A 31 12.25 22.08 -26.62
C THR A 31 12.70 20.67 -26.27
N ILE A 32 14.02 20.42 -26.25
CA ILE A 32 14.56 19.10 -25.85
C ILE A 32 14.20 18.80 -24.40
N LEU A 33 14.41 19.76 -23.49
CA LEU A 33 14.09 19.58 -22.07
C LEU A 33 12.59 19.31 -21.85
N LEU A 34 11.72 20.00 -22.58
CA LEU A 34 10.27 19.78 -22.55
C LEU A 34 9.93 18.36 -23.03
N LEU A 35 10.49 17.93 -24.17
CA LEU A 35 10.24 16.59 -24.71
C LEU A 35 10.70 15.50 -23.73
N VAL A 36 11.87 15.68 -23.10
CA VAL A 36 12.35 14.77 -22.06
C VAL A 36 11.38 14.74 -20.88
N GLY A 37 10.91 15.89 -20.41
CA GLY A 37 9.93 15.98 -19.32
C GLY A 37 8.60 15.29 -19.67
N VAL A 38 8.10 15.45 -20.89
CA VAL A 38 6.88 14.78 -21.39
C VAL A 38 7.07 13.27 -21.44
N VAL A 39 8.20 12.79 -21.98
CA VAL A 39 8.51 11.36 -22.05
C VAL A 39 8.59 10.75 -20.65
N ILE A 40 9.30 11.41 -19.73
CA ILE A 40 9.40 10.96 -18.34
C ILE A 40 8.02 10.96 -17.67
N GLY A 41 7.24 12.03 -17.82
CA GLY A 41 5.91 12.15 -17.22
C GLY A 41 4.92 11.12 -17.77
N LEU A 42 4.91 10.88 -19.08
CA LEU A 42 4.09 9.84 -19.71
C LEU A 42 4.53 8.45 -19.27
N TYR A 43 5.84 8.17 -19.25
CA TYR A 43 6.34 6.88 -18.78
C TYR A 43 5.92 6.62 -17.33
N GLN A 44 6.08 7.60 -16.44
CA GLN A 44 5.62 7.48 -15.06
C GLN A 44 4.11 7.28 -14.98
N ASN A 45 3.31 8.07 -15.71
CA ASN A 45 1.85 7.96 -15.67
C ASN A 45 1.33 6.61 -16.20
N LEU A 46 1.92 6.11 -17.29
CA LEU A 46 1.55 4.82 -17.89
C LEU A 46 2.03 3.63 -17.07
N THR A 47 3.18 3.76 -16.39
CA THR A 47 3.74 2.71 -15.52
C THR A 47 3.18 2.77 -14.09
N TYR A 48 2.51 3.87 -13.73
CA TYR A 48 1.92 4.06 -12.40
C TYR A 48 0.79 3.04 -12.20
N LYS A 49 1.02 2.07 -11.32
CA LYS A 49 0.06 0.99 -11.01
C LYS A 49 -1.07 1.39 -10.07
N GLY A 50 -1.16 2.66 -9.67
CA GLY A 50 -2.20 3.16 -8.76
C GLY A 50 -1.90 2.88 -7.29
N PHE A 51 -2.53 3.67 -6.41
CA PHE A 51 -2.75 3.30 -5.02
C PHE A 51 -4.13 2.64 -4.90
N PRO A 52 -4.28 1.53 -4.15
CA PRO A 52 -3.22 0.84 -3.40
C PRO A 52 -2.28 0.07 -4.33
N TYR A 53 -1.00 -0.03 -3.96
CA TYR A 53 0.08 -0.65 -4.77
C TYR A 53 -0.07 -2.17 -5.01
N ALA A 54 -1.17 -2.78 -4.55
CA ALA A 54 -1.42 -4.21 -4.63
C ALA A 54 -2.80 -4.53 -5.23
N PRO A 55 -2.96 -5.68 -5.92
CA PRO A 55 -4.22 -6.09 -6.54
C PRO A 55 -5.22 -6.63 -5.51
N TYR A 56 -5.80 -5.74 -4.68
CA TYR A 56 -6.70 -6.13 -3.59
C TYR A 56 -7.95 -6.91 -4.03
N ARG A 57 -8.42 -6.72 -5.27
CA ARG A 57 -9.49 -7.56 -5.83
C ARG A 57 -9.05 -9.01 -6.04
N GLU A 58 -7.81 -9.23 -6.46
CA GLU A 58 -7.26 -10.58 -6.64
C GLU A 58 -6.96 -11.22 -5.28
N LEU A 59 -6.46 -10.43 -4.33
CA LEU A 59 -6.31 -10.83 -2.93
C LEU A 59 -7.63 -11.30 -2.33
N ASP A 60 -8.69 -10.52 -2.51
CA ASP A 60 -10.03 -10.84 -2.03
C ASP A 60 -10.55 -12.15 -2.60
N ALA A 61 -10.46 -12.33 -3.92
CA ALA A 61 -10.86 -13.56 -4.58
C ALA A 61 -10.05 -14.78 -4.10
N PHE A 62 -8.75 -14.59 -3.85
CA PHE A 62 -7.88 -15.62 -3.31
C PHE A 62 -8.27 -16.02 -1.88
N LEU A 63 -8.47 -15.03 -1.00
CA LEU A 63 -8.90 -15.29 0.38
C LEU A 63 -10.24 -16.00 0.40
N ASN A 64 -11.22 -15.56 -0.42
CA ASN A 64 -12.53 -16.20 -0.52
C ASN A 64 -12.45 -17.68 -0.97
N SER A 65 -11.41 -18.07 -1.72
CA SER A 65 -11.22 -19.45 -2.19
C SER A 65 -10.52 -20.38 -1.18
N GLU A 66 -9.82 -19.82 -0.21
CA GLU A 66 -8.92 -20.56 0.71
C GLU A 66 -9.27 -20.39 2.18
N TYR A 67 -10.12 -19.41 2.49
CA TYR A 67 -10.60 -19.11 3.82
C TYR A 67 -11.52 -20.23 4.32
N ASP A 68 -11.26 -20.69 5.54
CA ASP A 68 -12.11 -21.65 6.25
C ASP A 68 -12.78 -21.00 7.47
N ASP A 69 -13.95 -21.52 7.86
CA ASP A 69 -14.65 -21.06 9.06
C ASP A 69 -13.76 -21.19 10.31
N GLY A 70 -13.51 -20.07 10.98
CA GLY A 70 -12.63 -19.98 12.14
C GLY A 70 -11.23 -19.43 11.84
N ASP A 71 -10.90 -19.20 10.57
CA ASP A 71 -9.74 -18.41 10.17
C ASP A 71 -9.90 -16.95 10.64
N ILE A 72 -8.77 -16.27 10.87
CA ILE A 72 -8.73 -14.83 11.10
C ILE A 72 -7.77 -14.14 10.15
N ILE A 73 -8.13 -12.95 9.68
CA ILE A 73 -7.28 -12.13 8.82
C ILE A 73 -6.70 -10.98 9.63
N ILE A 74 -5.38 -10.95 9.75
CA ILE A 74 -4.65 -9.94 10.51
C ILE A 74 -3.78 -9.13 9.55
N HIS A 75 -4.04 -7.84 9.53
CA HIS A 75 -3.30 -6.86 8.76
C HIS A 75 -2.22 -6.22 9.64
N SER A 76 -1.00 -6.09 9.11
CA SER A 76 0.10 -5.49 9.86
C SER A 76 -0.15 -4.04 10.25
N SER A 77 -1.00 -3.33 9.49
CA SER A 77 -1.32 -1.93 9.67
C SER A 77 -2.68 -1.58 9.07
N LYS A 78 -3.16 -0.38 9.35
CA LYS A 78 -4.35 0.19 8.68
C LYS A 78 -4.20 0.34 7.16
N LEU A 79 -2.97 0.48 6.66
CA LEU A 79 -2.71 0.68 5.22
C LEU A 79 -2.96 -0.60 4.42
N THR A 80 -2.79 -1.77 5.05
CA THR A 80 -3.17 -3.05 4.46
C THR A 80 -4.65 -3.37 4.68
N LEU A 81 -5.21 -2.99 5.83
CA LEU A 81 -6.63 -3.26 6.14
C LEU A 81 -7.61 -2.42 5.32
N LEU A 82 -7.45 -1.10 5.26
CA LEU A 82 -8.48 -0.20 4.72
C LEU A 82 -8.85 -0.52 3.26
N PRO A 83 -7.89 -0.83 2.36
CA PRO A 83 -8.24 -1.26 1.03
C PRO A 83 -8.89 -2.64 0.99
N ALA A 84 -8.49 -3.59 1.85
CA ALA A 84 -9.13 -4.92 1.90
C ALA A 84 -10.60 -4.82 2.29
N VAL A 85 -10.91 -4.03 3.32
CA VAL A 85 -12.29 -3.78 3.79
C VAL A 85 -13.16 -3.09 2.73
N TYR A 86 -12.55 -2.31 1.83
CA TYR A 86 -13.30 -1.70 0.72
C TYR A 86 -13.80 -2.76 -0.28
N TYR A 87 -13.08 -3.86 -0.48
CA TYR A 87 -13.48 -4.94 -1.39
C TYR A 87 -14.41 -5.94 -0.73
N ASP A 88 -14.11 -6.36 0.49
CA ASP A 88 -14.94 -7.29 1.24
C ASP A 88 -14.86 -6.99 2.74
N ARG A 89 -16.02 -6.71 3.33
CA ARG A 89 -16.18 -6.32 4.73
C ARG A 89 -16.67 -7.47 5.61
N ASP A 90 -17.08 -8.58 5.01
CA ASP A 90 -17.71 -9.70 5.71
C ASP A 90 -16.67 -10.64 6.34
N PHE A 91 -15.43 -10.62 5.84
CA PHE A 91 -14.32 -11.31 6.50
C PHE A 91 -14.07 -10.81 7.93
N PRO A 92 -13.68 -11.70 8.87
CA PRO A 92 -13.18 -11.29 10.17
C PRO A 92 -11.74 -10.75 10.03
N GLN A 93 -11.65 -9.45 9.74
CA GLN A 93 -10.39 -8.75 9.53
C GLN A 93 -10.10 -7.77 10.67
N VAL A 94 -8.86 -7.78 11.16
CA VAL A 94 -8.35 -6.80 12.14
C VAL A 94 -6.99 -6.28 11.71
N PHE A 95 -6.54 -5.18 12.32
CA PHE A 95 -5.18 -4.70 12.14
C PHE A 95 -4.49 -4.44 13.47
N ILE A 96 -3.17 -4.53 13.47
CA ILE A 96 -2.35 -4.19 14.64
C ILE A 96 -2.15 -2.68 14.69
N ALA A 97 -2.31 -2.12 15.89
CA ALA A 97 -2.06 -0.71 16.16
C ALA A 97 -0.60 -0.37 15.86
N ASP A 98 -0.40 0.80 15.25
CA ASP A 98 0.94 1.36 15.12
C ASP A 98 1.52 1.69 16.51
N GLN A 99 2.84 1.75 16.62
CA GLN A 99 3.47 2.17 17.87
C GLN A 99 2.99 3.57 18.28
N LEU A 100 2.64 3.72 19.56
CA LEU A 100 2.11 4.96 20.10
C LEU A 100 3.11 6.11 19.88
N GLY A 101 2.65 7.21 19.27
CA GLY A 101 3.51 8.36 18.95
C GLY A 101 4.39 8.18 17.70
N SER A 102 4.24 7.09 16.97
CA SER A 102 4.84 6.96 15.63
C SER A 102 4.19 7.93 14.64
N GLY A 103 4.95 8.40 13.65
CA GLY A 103 4.43 9.28 12.60
C GLY A 103 3.37 8.62 11.70
N VAL A 104 3.17 7.31 11.84
CA VAL A 104 2.16 6.53 11.12
C VAL A 104 0.90 6.31 11.94
N ASP A 105 0.84 6.67 13.22
CA ASP A 105 -0.36 6.61 14.09
C ASP A 105 -1.38 7.71 13.73
N THR A 106 -2.00 7.57 12.55
CA THR A 106 -2.82 8.62 11.94
C THR A 106 -4.33 8.33 11.91
N LEU A 107 -4.76 7.11 12.29
CA LEU A 107 -6.19 6.77 12.29
C LEU A 107 -6.76 6.91 13.70
N ALA A 108 -7.37 8.07 13.95
CA ALA A 108 -7.94 8.41 15.24
C ALA A 108 -8.97 7.36 15.72
N LEU A 109 -9.01 7.13 17.04
CA LEU A 109 -9.93 6.20 17.68
C LEU A 109 -11.40 6.43 17.29
N ALA A 110 -11.84 7.69 17.24
CA ALA A 110 -13.20 8.02 16.82
C ALA A 110 -13.52 7.52 15.40
N THR A 111 -12.55 7.61 14.48
CA THR A 111 -12.70 7.08 13.11
C THR A 111 -12.79 5.56 13.12
N GLN A 112 -11.97 4.89 13.93
CA GLN A 112 -12.02 3.44 14.08
C GLN A 112 -13.40 2.97 14.56
N GLN A 113 -13.97 3.64 15.56
CA GLN A 113 -15.29 3.34 16.11
C GLN A 113 -16.41 3.57 15.10
N VAL A 114 -16.38 4.69 14.37
CA VAL A 114 -17.37 4.98 13.31
C VAL A 114 -17.28 3.97 12.18
N LEU A 115 -16.08 3.54 11.82
CA LEU A 115 -15.86 2.53 10.80
C LEU A 115 -16.03 1.10 11.32
N GLY A 116 -16.19 0.87 12.63
CA GLY A 116 -16.16 -0.48 13.21
C GLY A 116 -14.86 -1.24 12.93
N LEU A 117 -13.74 -0.54 12.74
CA LEU A 117 -12.41 -1.08 12.45
C LEU A 117 -11.45 -0.72 13.58
N GLU A 118 -11.61 -1.37 14.73
CA GLU A 118 -10.78 -1.11 15.90
C GLU A 118 -9.44 -1.84 15.81
N ALA A 119 -8.36 -1.10 16.07
CA ALA A 119 -7.02 -1.65 16.14
C ALA A 119 -6.89 -2.65 17.30
N ARG A 120 -6.02 -3.63 17.13
CA ARG A 120 -5.58 -4.55 18.19
C ARG A 120 -4.22 -4.10 18.70
N ALA A 121 -4.02 -4.13 20.01
CA ALA A 121 -2.79 -3.63 20.62
C ALA A 121 -1.55 -4.45 20.21
N ASP A 122 -1.72 -5.76 20.02
CA ASP A 122 -0.65 -6.70 19.71
C ASP A 122 -1.20 -7.94 18.97
N MET A 123 -0.28 -8.82 18.57
CA MET A 123 -0.60 -10.06 17.85
C MET A 123 -1.41 -11.04 18.71
N GLU A 124 -1.13 -11.12 20.01
CA GLU A 124 -1.81 -12.04 20.92
C GLU A 124 -3.30 -11.71 21.02
N GLY A 125 -3.63 -10.44 21.26
CA GLY A 125 -5.00 -9.94 21.29
C GLY A 125 -5.68 -9.95 19.92
N ALA A 126 -4.91 -9.87 18.83
CA ALA A 126 -5.45 -9.97 17.48
C ALA A 126 -5.85 -11.39 17.11
N VAL A 127 -5.02 -12.39 17.43
CA VAL A 127 -5.26 -13.81 17.11
C VAL A 127 -6.41 -14.40 17.92
N GLY A 128 -6.49 -14.08 19.21
CA GLY A 128 -7.51 -14.62 20.09
C GLY A 128 -7.45 -16.14 20.20
N LYS A 129 -8.44 -16.85 19.65
CA LYS A 129 -8.54 -18.32 19.69
C LYS A 129 -8.42 -18.97 18.30
N ALA A 130 -8.01 -18.21 17.28
CA ALA A 130 -7.92 -18.72 15.92
C ALA A 130 -6.81 -19.78 15.80
N GLY A 131 -7.16 -20.93 15.24
CA GLY A 131 -6.20 -21.99 14.92
C GLY A 131 -5.44 -21.71 13.62
N ARG A 132 -5.99 -20.87 12.75
CA ARG A 132 -5.44 -20.53 11.43
C ARG A 132 -5.50 -19.02 11.21
N ILE A 133 -4.39 -18.46 10.73
CA ILE A 133 -4.18 -17.00 10.64
C ILE A 133 -3.68 -16.64 9.25
N TRP A 134 -4.38 -15.72 8.59
CA TRP A 134 -3.91 -15.04 7.39
C TRP A 134 -3.30 -13.71 7.78
N PHE A 135 -1.98 -13.59 7.68
CA PHE A 135 -1.25 -12.37 7.99
C PHE A 135 -0.86 -11.61 6.72
N ILE A 136 -1.21 -10.33 6.64
CA ILE A 136 -1.03 -9.49 5.45
C ILE A 136 -0.16 -8.28 5.79
N ILE A 137 0.98 -8.16 5.09
CA ILE A 137 1.99 -7.13 5.33
C ILE A 137 2.61 -6.63 4.01
N PHE A 138 3.02 -5.37 3.97
CA PHE A 138 3.83 -4.85 2.87
C PHE A 138 5.29 -5.32 2.96
N ASP A 139 5.87 -5.68 1.82
CA ASP A 139 7.27 -6.09 1.70
C ASP A 139 8.23 -5.01 2.19
N GLN A 140 7.89 -3.74 1.91
CA GLN A 140 8.65 -2.59 2.39
C GLN A 140 8.74 -2.55 3.91
N SER A 141 7.67 -2.88 4.63
CA SER A 141 7.66 -2.88 6.10
C SER A 141 8.63 -3.93 6.66
N ILE A 142 8.72 -5.10 6.03
CA ILE A 142 9.73 -6.11 6.38
C ILE A 142 11.14 -5.56 6.11
N GLN A 143 11.34 -4.93 4.94
CA GLN A 143 12.63 -4.37 4.55
C GLN A 143 13.12 -3.29 5.51
N GLU A 144 12.25 -2.38 5.94
CA GLU A 144 12.58 -1.31 6.90
C GLU A 144 13.18 -1.87 8.21
N TYR A 145 12.59 -2.94 8.75
CA TYR A 145 13.13 -3.60 9.95
C TYR A 145 14.45 -4.33 9.68
N THR A 146 14.55 -5.05 8.55
CA THR A 146 15.81 -5.74 8.20
C THR A 146 16.97 -4.77 7.97
N GLN A 147 16.71 -3.60 7.38
CA GLN A 147 17.71 -2.54 7.20
C GLN A 147 18.11 -1.87 8.52
N ALA A 148 17.21 -1.85 9.51
CA ALA A 148 17.50 -1.39 10.87
C ALA A 148 18.29 -2.43 11.70
N GLY A 149 18.59 -3.61 11.14
CA GLY A 149 19.40 -4.65 11.78
C GLY A 149 18.60 -5.77 12.45
N GLU A 150 17.27 -5.75 12.34
CA GLU A 150 16.41 -6.84 12.82
C GLU A 150 16.39 -8.01 11.82
N GLN A 151 16.05 -9.22 12.29
CA GLN A 151 15.98 -10.38 11.39
C GLN A 151 14.75 -10.33 10.46
N THR A 152 13.63 -9.83 10.96
CA THR A 152 12.36 -9.68 10.23
C THR A 152 11.43 -8.73 10.99
N HIS A 153 10.23 -8.48 10.47
CA HIS A 153 9.21 -7.68 11.12
C HIS A 153 8.75 -8.33 12.45
N PRO A 154 8.59 -7.57 13.56
CA PRO A 154 8.25 -8.13 14.88
C PRO A 154 6.98 -9.01 14.89
N GLN A 155 5.95 -8.64 14.14
CA GLN A 155 4.72 -9.43 14.01
C GLN A 155 4.96 -10.79 13.32
N LEU A 156 5.86 -10.84 12.32
CA LEU A 156 6.26 -12.10 11.68
C LEU A 156 7.09 -12.96 12.64
N SER A 157 8.03 -12.34 13.37
CA SER A 157 8.81 -13.04 14.40
C SER A 157 7.89 -13.71 15.42
N TRP A 158 6.88 -12.98 15.90
CA TRP A 158 5.90 -13.51 16.85
C TRP A 158 5.11 -14.68 16.25
N LEU A 159 4.59 -14.55 15.02
CA LEU A 159 3.85 -15.63 14.35
C LEU A 159 4.71 -16.88 14.16
N THR A 160 5.95 -16.74 13.70
CA THR A 160 6.85 -17.89 13.52
C THR A 160 7.28 -18.57 14.83
N ALA A 161 7.18 -17.87 15.96
CA ALA A 161 7.48 -18.44 17.28
C ALA A 161 6.29 -19.22 17.87
N HIS A 162 5.06 -18.89 17.48
CA HIS A 162 3.84 -19.46 18.08
C HIS A 162 3.05 -20.36 17.12
N TYR A 163 3.24 -20.20 15.81
CA TYR A 163 2.52 -20.91 14.77
C TYR A 163 3.48 -21.47 13.71
N SER A 164 3.04 -22.48 12.98
CA SER A 164 3.75 -23.03 11.83
C SER A 164 3.30 -22.33 10.54
N LEU A 165 4.26 -21.83 9.77
CA LEU A 165 3.99 -21.25 8.46
C LEU A 165 3.58 -22.35 7.46
N LEU A 166 2.40 -22.20 6.84
CA LEU A 166 1.88 -23.14 5.84
C LEU A 166 2.04 -22.64 4.41
N LYS A 167 1.83 -21.33 4.17
CA LYS A 167 1.82 -20.76 2.82
C LYS A 167 2.31 -19.31 2.84
N ILE A 168 2.99 -18.92 1.77
CA ILE A 168 3.25 -17.51 1.44
C ILE A 168 2.78 -17.29 0.02
N GLN A 169 1.94 -16.28 -0.19
CA GLN A 169 1.51 -15.81 -1.49
C GLN A 169 1.81 -14.32 -1.64
N LYS A 170 2.23 -13.90 -2.83
CA LYS A 170 2.55 -12.50 -3.15
C LYS A 170 1.48 -11.88 -4.03
N PHE A 171 1.14 -10.62 -3.73
CA PHE A 171 0.21 -9.79 -4.49
C PHE A 171 0.82 -8.40 -4.66
N GLY A 172 1.61 -8.20 -5.72
CA GLY A 172 2.40 -6.98 -5.87
C GLY A 172 3.37 -6.82 -4.68
N ASP A 173 3.26 -5.71 -3.97
CA ASP A 173 4.09 -5.41 -2.79
C ASP A 173 3.53 -5.99 -1.48
N LEU A 174 2.44 -6.76 -1.52
CA LEU A 174 1.90 -7.47 -0.36
C LEU A 174 2.41 -8.90 -0.27
N GLY A 175 2.86 -9.28 0.92
CA GLY A 175 2.99 -10.67 1.35
C GLY A 175 1.77 -11.10 2.15
N VAL A 176 1.19 -12.24 1.76
CA VAL A 176 0.09 -12.92 2.46
C VAL A 176 0.63 -14.24 2.99
N TYR A 177 0.62 -14.39 4.31
CA TYR A 177 1.20 -15.53 5.02
C TYR A 177 0.09 -16.30 5.73
N LEU A 178 0.00 -17.61 5.48
CA LEU A 178 -0.90 -18.49 6.22
C LEU A 178 -0.12 -19.22 7.31
N PHE A 179 -0.62 -19.13 8.53
CA PHE A 179 -0.07 -19.80 9.71
C PHE A 179 -1.12 -20.73 10.33
N SER A 180 -0.68 -21.83 10.94
CA SER A 180 -1.53 -22.75 11.70
C SER A 180 -0.86 -23.15 13.02
N GLY A 181 -1.66 -23.24 14.08
CA GLY A 181 -1.26 -23.64 15.43
C GLY A 181 -1.62 -25.07 15.76
#